data_AF-A0A8T4TTF2-F1
#
_entry.id   AF-A0A8T4TTF2-F1
#
_cell.length_a   1.000
_cell.length_b   1.000
_cell.length_c   1.000
_cell.angle_alpha   90.00
_cell.angle_beta   90.00
_cell.angle_gamma   90.00
#
_symmetry.space_group_name_H-M   'P 1'
#
loop_
_entity.id
_entity.type
_entity.pdbx_description
1 polymer ?
#
loop_
_entity_poly.entity_id
_entity_poly.type
_entity_poly.pdbx_seq_one_letter_code
_entity_poly.pdbx_strand_id
1 'polypeptide(L)'
;MIYSNDTIQQINLFEKLTHSKVKDMHSHNEILVFIVDNGAKAIGKEGKNVKKISYLMKKKIKIVEYTENKVNFINSLIYPLKAEITDKGSFLEAKGDTKTKALLIGRDGKNLKFYNTLLKKYFNIEMKVV
;
A
#
# COMPACT_ATOMS: atom_id res chain seq x y z
N MET A 1 -13.30 14.05 2.56
CA MET A 1 -13.35 12.63 2.17
C MET A 1 -14.42 12.00 3.06
N ILE A 2 -15.58 11.62 2.52
CA ILE A 2 -16.61 10.93 3.29
C ILE A 2 -16.21 9.45 3.29
N TYR A 3 -15.70 8.97 4.42
CA TYR A 3 -15.52 7.53 4.61
C TYR A 3 -16.90 6.90 4.76
N SER A 4 -17.20 5.83 4.02
CA SER A 4 -18.42 5.07 4.28
C SER A 4 -18.36 4.49 5.70
N ASN A 5 -19.52 4.28 6.33
CA ASN A 5 -19.59 3.74 7.69
C ASN A 5 -18.76 2.44 7.84
N ASP A 6 -18.74 1.61 6.79
CA ASP A 6 -17.96 0.38 6.71
C ASP A 6 -16.45 0.62 6.76
N THR A 7 -15.95 1.67 6.09
CA THR A 7 -14.51 1.99 6.11
C THR A 7 -14.07 2.44 7.49
N ILE A 8 -14.87 3.26 8.18
CA ILE A 8 -14.56 3.70 9.54
C ILE A 8 -14.55 2.50 10.50
N GLN A 9 -15.53 1.61 10.39
CA GLN A 9 -15.57 0.38 11.19
C GLN A 9 -14.35 -0.53 10.95
N GLN A 10 -13.93 -0.68 9.69
CA GLN A 10 -12.76 -1.47 9.33
C GLN A 10 -11.47 -0.87 9.90
N ILE A 11 -11.31 0.46 9.82
CA ILE A 11 -10.18 1.19 10.42
C ILE A 11 -10.16 0.98 11.93
N ASN A 12 -11.28 1.23 12.61
CA ASN A 12 -11.37 1.09 14.07
C ASN A 12 -11.05 -0.35 14.54
N LEU A 13 -11.55 -1.35 13.82
CA LEU A 13 -11.24 -2.76 14.11
C LEU A 13 -9.75 -3.05 13.91
N PHE A 14 -9.17 -2.55 12.83
CA PHE A 14 -7.74 -2.71 12.54
C PHE A 14 -6.88 -2.09 13.65
N GLU A 15 -7.13 -0.83 14.01
CA GLU A 15 -6.36 -0.12 15.05
C GLU A 15 -6.52 -0.78 16.42
N LYS A 16 -7.74 -1.23 16.77
CA LYS A 16 -8.00 -1.93 18.04
C LYS A 16 -7.22 -3.25 18.15
N LEU A 17 -7.06 -3.98 17.05
CA LEU A 17 -6.40 -5.29 17.04
C LEU A 17 -4.89 -5.20 16.91
N THR A 18 -4.39 -4.19 16.19
CA THR A 18 -2.96 -4.02 15.90
C THR A 18 -2.26 -3.08 16.85
N HIS A 19 -3.01 -2.16 17.47
CA HIS A 19 -2.49 -0.98 18.15
C HIS A 19 -1.60 -0.09 17.26
N SER A 20 -1.72 -0.22 15.93
CA SER A 20 -1.02 0.63 14.95
C SER A 20 -2.01 1.59 14.33
N LYS A 21 -1.61 2.86 14.18
CA LYS A 21 -2.45 3.92 13.64
C LYS A 21 -2.56 3.78 12.12
N VAL A 22 -3.79 3.87 11.60
CA VAL A 22 -4.09 3.86 10.17
C VAL A 22 -4.12 5.29 9.66
N LYS A 23 -3.30 5.54 8.65
CA LYS A 23 -3.23 6.83 7.94
C LYS A 23 -4.23 6.87 6.78
N ASP A 24 -4.44 5.75 6.12
CA ASP A 24 -5.38 5.63 5.00
C ASP A 24 -5.76 4.18 4.71
N MET A 25 -6.88 4.00 4.03
CA MET A 25 -7.39 2.69 3.67
C MET A 25 -7.98 2.71 2.25
N HIS A 26 -7.59 1.74 1.44
CA HIS A 26 -8.07 1.58 0.07
C HIS A 26 -8.51 0.15 -0.21
N SER A 27 -9.47 -0.02 -1.11
CA SER A 27 -9.74 -1.33 -1.72
C SER A 27 -9.14 -1.38 -3.12
N HIS A 28 -8.25 -2.34 -3.36
CA HIS A 28 -7.61 -2.53 -4.65
C HIS A 28 -7.54 -4.02 -4.99
N ASN A 29 -8.12 -4.42 -6.13
CA ASN A 29 -8.19 -5.82 -6.57
C ASN A 29 -8.72 -6.77 -5.48
N GLU A 30 -9.81 -6.38 -4.81
CA GLU A 30 -10.44 -7.13 -3.69
C GLU A 30 -9.55 -7.29 -2.44
N ILE A 31 -8.39 -6.65 -2.42
CA ILE A 31 -7.48 -6.58 -1.28
C ILE A 31 -7.73 -5.24 -0.56
N LEU A 32 -7.86 -5.30 0.77
CA LEU A 32 -7.86 -4.11 1.61
C LEU A 32 -6.41 -3.69 1.88
N VAL A 33 -6.04 -2.50 1.43
CA VAL A 33 -4.71 -1.91 1.61
C VAL A 33 -4.78 -0.88 2.73
N PHE A 34 -4.12 -1.17 3.85
CA PHE A 34 -3.98 -0.26 4.99
C PHE A 34 -2.63 0.42 4.93
N ILE A 35 -2.64 1.75 4.91
CA ILE A 35 -1.45 2.58 5.06
C ILE A 35 -1.32 2.91 6.55
N VAL A 36 -0.20 2.55 7.17
CA VAL A 36 0.00 2.65 8.63
C VAL A 36 1.32 3.33 8.97
N ASP A 37 1.40 3.93 10.17
CA ASP A 37 2.64 4.56 10.64
C ASP A 37 3.70 3.53 11.07
N ASN A 38 3.28 2.35 11.56
CA ASN A 38 4.18 1.29 11.98
C ASN A 38 3.71 -0.07 11.45
N GLY A 39 4.35 -0.53 10.37
CA GLY A 39 4.03 -1.77 9.67
C GLY A 39 4.38 -3.00 10.50
N ALA A 40 5.53 -3.01 11.17
CA ALA A 40 5.96 -4.13 12.01
C ALA A 40 4.96 -4.42 13.15
N LYS A 41 4.49 -3.37 13.84
CA LYS A 41 3.46 -3.47 14.88
C LYS A 41 2.12 -3.92 14.30
N ALA A 42 1.75 -3.38 13.14
CA ALA A 42 0.52 -3.74 12.43
C ALA A 42 0.49 -5.22 11.99
N ILE A 43 1.62 -5.74 11.52
CA ILE A 43 1.79 -7.15 11.12
C ILE A 43 1.80 -8.06 12.35
N GLY A 44 2.50 -7.64 13.41
CA GLY A 44 2.70 -8.39 14.64
C GLY A 44 3.70 -9.55 14.49
N LYS A 45 4.15 -10.11 15.61
CA LYS A 45 5.08 -11.25 15.62
C LYS A 45 4.52 -12.40 14.77
N GLU A 46 5.33 -12.91 13.83
CA GLU A 46 4.97 -13.99 12.90
C GLU A 46 3.68 -13.73 12.08
N GLY A 47 3.34 -12.45 11.89
CA GLY A 47 2.13 -12.06 11.18
C GLY A 47 0.83 -12.34 11.94
N LYS A 48 0.88 -12.53 13.27
CA LYS A 48 -0.28 -12.87 14.09
C LYS A 48 -1.44 -11.88 13.91
N ASN A 49 -1.14 -10.57 13.85
CA ASN A 49 -2.17 -9.55 13.74
C ASN A 49 -2.81 -9.56 12.35
N VAL A 50 -2.00 -9.54 11.28
CA VAL A 50 -2.54 -9.54 9.90
C VAL A 50 -3.36 -10.80 9.60
N LYS A 51 -2.95 -11.97 10.11
CA LYS A 51 -3.72 -13.23 9.99
C LYS A 51 -5.07 -13.11 10.70
N LYS A 52 -5.10 -12.58 11.93
CA LYS A 52 -6.33 -12.40 12.72
C LYS A 52 -7.30 -11.44 12.05
N ILE A 53 -6.82 -10.30 11.55
CA ILE A 53 -7.69 -9.29 10.93
C ILE A 53 -8.22 -9.80 9.59
N SER A 54 -7.37 -10.46 8.78
CA SER A 54 -7.78 -11.09 7.52
C SER A 54 -8.92 -12.10 7.74
N TYR A 55 -8.81 -12.93 8.78
CA TYR A 55 -9.85 -13.88 9.17
C TYR A 55 -11.16 -13.17 9.58
N LEU A 56 -11.08 -12.15 10.44
CA LEU A 56 -12.27 -11.43 10.93
C LEU A 56 -12.97 -10.62 9.84
N MET A 57 -12.21 -9.99 8.94
CA MET A 57 -12.75 -9.19 7.84
C MET A 57 -13.16 -10.02 6.63
N LYS A 58 -12.79 -11.32 6.59
CA LYS A 58 -13.01 -12.22 5.45
C LYS A 58 -12.49 -11.66 4.13
N LYS A 59 -11.41 -10.89 4.17
CA LYS A 59 -10.79 -10.21 3.03
C LYS A 59 -9.29 -10.34 3.10
N LYS A 60 -8.64 -10.38 1.94
CA LYS A 60 -7.18 -10.26 1.86
C LYS A 60 -6.76 -8.87 2.34
N ILE A 61 -5.70 -8.82 3.14
CA ILE A 61 -5.19 -7.59 3.72
C ILE A 61 -3.75 -7.39 3.29
N LYS A 62 -3.44 -6.17 2.84
CA LYS A 62 -2.09 -5.67 2.63
C LYS A 62 -1.85 -4.51 3.59
N ILE A 63 -0.72 -4.56 4.28
CA ILE A 63 -0.26 -3.50 5.17
C ILE A 63 0.93 -2.84 4.48
N VAL A 64 0.88 -1.51 4.37
CA VAL A 64 1.93 -0.68 3.77
C VAL A 64 2.35 0.34 4.82
N GLU A 65 3.64 0.38 5.11
CA GLU A 65 4.18 1.37 6.04
C GLU A 65 4.37 2.70 5.33
N TYR A 66 3.78 3.75 5.87
CA TYR A 66 4.02 5.11 5.42
C TYR A 66 5.41 5.57 5.87
N THR A 67 6.18 6.13 4.95
CA THR A 67 7.44 6.80 5.27
C THR A 67 7.52 8.09 4.46
N GLU A 68 8.22 9.11 4.95
CA GLU A 68 8.42 10.36 4.20
C GLU A 68 9.38 10.19 3.01
N ASN A 69 10.18 9.12 3.02
CA ASN A 69 11.01 8.78 1.89
C ASN A 69 10.15 8.10 0.80
N LYS A 70 9.90 8.83 -0.28
CA LYS A 70 9.11 8.37 -1.44
C LYS A 70 9.57 7.03 -2.03
N VAL A 71 10.88 6.74 -2.05
CA VAL A 71 11.43 5.47 -2.54
C VAL A 71 11.09 4.31 -1.59
N ASN A 72 11.23 4.51 -0.28
CA ASN A 72 10.87 3.50 0.71
C ASN A 72 9.35 3.24 0.72
N PHE A 73 8.55 4.29 0.61
CA PHE A 73 7.10 4.17 0.53
C PHE A 73 6.65 3.34 -0.67
N ILE A 74 7.16 3.63 -1.88
CA ILE A 74 6.77 2.86 -3.06
C ILE A 74 7.26 1.41 -2.98
N ASN A 75 8.45 1.15 -2.42
CA ASN A 75 8.95 -0.20 -2.20
C ASN A 75 8.04 -1.01 -1.26
N SER A 76 7.55 -0.39 -0.18
CA SER A 76 6.55 -1.00 0.70
C SER A 76 5.23 -1.27 -0.05
N LEU A 77 4.82 -0.33 -0.90
CA LEU A 77 3.57 -0.40 -1.65
C LEU A 77 3.59 -1.48 -2.75
N ILE A 78 4.72 -1.74 -3.40
CA ILE A 78 4.82 -2.77 -4.47
C ILE A 78 5.21 -4.16 -3.94
N TYR A 79 5.65 -4.27 -2.69
CA TYR A 79 6.03 -5.56 -2.08
C TYR A 79 4.94 -6.64 -2.28
N PRO A 80 5.31 -7.89 -2.64
CA PRO A 80 6.66 -8.48 -2.68
C PRO A 80 7.42 -8.24 -3.99
N LEU A 81 6.88 -7.44 -4.92
CA LEU A 81 7.58 -7.12 -6.16
C LEU A 81 8.83 -6.30 -5.86
N LYS A 82 9.92 -6.57 -6.59
CA LYS A 82 11.18 -5.82 -6.48
C LYS A 82 11.44 -5.12 -7.81
N ALA A 83 11.60 -3.81 -7.76
CA ALA A 83 11.95 -2.97 -8.89
C ALA A 83 13.03 -1.99 -8.46
N GLU A 84 13.88 -1.57 -9.40
CA GLU A 84 14.81 -0.47 -9.17
C GLU A 84 14.03 0.83 -9.26
N ILE A 85 13.95 1.55 -8.14
CA ILE A 85 13.24 2.83 -8.05
C ILE A 85 14.28 3.95 -7.95
N THR A 86 14.29 4.84 -8.94
CA THR A 86 15.12 6.04 -8.94
C THR A 86 14.26 7.28 -8.79
N ASP A 87 14.62 8.15 -7.86
CA ASP A 87 13.99 9.45 -7.70
C ASP A 87 14.58 10.48 -8.67
N LYS A 88 13.77 11.02 -9.57
CA LYS A 88 14.16 12.07 -10.54
C LYS A 88 13.74 13.47 -10.08
N GLY A 89 13.36 13.63 -8.82
CA GLY A 89 12.84 14.88 -8.26
C GLY A 89 11.36 15.06 -8.57
N SER A 90 11.02 15.20 -9.86
CA SER A 90 9.64 15.43 -10.34
C SER A 90 8.79 14.17 -10.48
N PHE A 91 9.41 12.99 -10.59
CA PHE A 91 8.74 11.70 -10.66
C PHE A 91 9.66 10.58 -10.15
N LEU A 92 9.07 9.41 -9.88
CA LEU A 92 9.83 8.18 -9.64
C LEU A 92 9.94 7.37 -10.94
N GLU A 93 11.16 6.97 -11.29
CA GLU A 93 11.43 6.04 -12.38
C GLU A 93 11.50 4.63 -11.80
N ALA A 94 10.69 3.70 -12.33
CA ALA A 94 10.68 2.30 -11.94
C ALA A 94 11.18 1.41 -13.08
N LYS A 95 12.26 0.68 -12.82
CA LYS A 95 12.90 -0.26 -13.75
C LYS A 95 12.83 -1.69 -13.22
N GLY A 96 12.78 -2.64 -14.14
CA GLY A 96 12.76 -4.08 -13.83
C GLY A 96 12.79 -4.91 -15.11
N ASP A 97 12.73 -6.23 -14.97
CA ASP A 97 12.56 -7.12 -16.12
C ASP A 97 11.14 -6.97 -16.73
N THR A 98 10.92 -7.54 -17.93
CA THR A 98 9.63 -7.48 -18.63
C THR A 98 8.46 -7.92 -17.75
N LYS A 99 8.67 -8.97 -16.95
CA LYS A 99 7.67 -9.51 -16.02
C LYS A 99 7.34 -8.51 -14.90
N THR A 100 8.36 -7.90 -14.30
CA THR A 100 8.21 -6.89 -13.24
C THR A 100 7.50 -5.66 -13.76
N LYS A 101 7.89 -5.15 -14.93
CA LYS A 101 7.21 -4.00 -15.55
C LYS A 101 5.72 -4.30 -15.80
N ALA A 102 5.41 -5.47 -16.35
CA ALA A 102 4.02 -5.88 -16.57
C ALA A 102 3.20 -5.95 -15.26
N LEU A 103 3.79 -6.46 -14.18
CA LEU A 103 3.15 -6.52 -12.86
C LEU A 103 2.98 -5.14 -12.19
N LEU A 104 3.96 -4.24 -12.35
CA LEU A 104 3.88 -2.85 -11.90
C LEU A 104 2.74 -2.10 -12.58
N ILE A 105 2.58 -2.29 -13.89
CA ILE A 105 1.52 -1.66 -14.67
C ILE A 105 0.17 -2.29 -14.31
N GLY A 106 0.10 -3.62 -14.30
CA GLY A 106 -1.13 -4.39 -14.10
C GLY A 106 -2.08 -4.30 -15.30
N ARG A 107 -3.13 -5.13 -15.29
CA ARG A 107 -4.16 -5.11 -16.34
C ARG A 107 -4.78 -3.71 -16.46
N ASP A 108 -4.86 -3.17 -17.66
CA ASP A 108 -5.39 -1.84 -17.99
C ASP A 108 -4.71 -0.67 -17.23
N GLY A 109 -3.46 -0.89 -16.79
CA GLY A 109 -2.69 0.07 -15.99
C GLY A 109 -3.21 0.25 -14.56
N LYS A 110 -4.06 -0.66 -14.08
CA LYS A 110 -4.79 -0.50 -12.81
C LYS A 110 -3.85 -0.40 -11.60
N ASN A 111 -2.75 -1.15 -11.58
CA ASN A 111 -1.78 -1.09 -10.48
C ASN A 111 -1.04 0.25 -10.49
N LEU A 112 -0.54 0.68 -11.65
CA LEU A 112 0.17 1.95 -11.78
C LEU A 112 -0.71 3.15 -11.39
N LYS A 113 -1.98 3.16 -11.81
CA LYS A 113 -2.96 4.18 -11.42
C LYS A 113 -3.19 4.22 -9.91
N PHE A 114 -3.30 3.06 -9.27
CA PHE A 114 -3.42 2.96 -7.82
C PHE A 114 -2.18 3.52 -7.10
N TYR A 115 -0.98 3.16 -7.54
CA TYR A 115 0.26 3.68 -6.97
C TYR A 115 0.37 5.20 -7.15
N ASN A 116 0.06 5.73 -8.34
CA ASN A 116 0.09 7.16 -8.61
C ASN A 116 -0.96 7.93 -7.82
N THR A 117 -2.10 7.33 -7.49
CA THR A 117 -3.10 7.94 -6.60
C THR A 117 -2.51 8.21 -5.22
N LEU A 118 -1.78 7.24 -4.66
CA LEU A 118 -1.13 7.38 -3.35
C LEU A 118 0.08 8.32 -3.41
N LEU A 119 0.93 8.20 -4.44
CA LEU A 119 2.08 9.08 -4.61
C LEU A 119 1.68 10.55 -4.78
N LYS A 120 0.62 10.81 -5.56
CA LYS A 120 0.08 12.16 -5.73
C LYS A 120 -0.49 12.71 -4.43
N LYS A 121 -1.21 11.88 -3.66
CA LYS A 121 -1.76 12.28 -2.36
C LYS A 121 -0.69 12.64 -1.33
N TYR A 122 0.38 11.85 -1.23
CA TYR A 122 1.38 12.01 -0.16
C TYR A 122 2.59 12.86 -0.54
N PHE A 123 2.96 12.88 -1.82
CA PHE A 123 4.22 13.48 -2.27
C PHE A 123 4.04 14.42 -3.48
N ASN A 124 2.81 14.56 -4.00
CA ASN A 124 2.51 15.36 -5.20
C ASN A 124 3.39 15.00 -6.43
N ILE A 125 3.69 13.70 -6.60
CA ILE A 125 4.44 13.17 -7.74
C ILE A 125 3.78 11.91 -8.31
N GLU A 126 4.29 11.43 -9.44
CA GLU A 126 3.87 10.18 -10.07
C GLU A 126 5.07 9.26 -10.32
N MET A 127 4.78 7.99 -10.60
CA MET A 127 5.74 6.98 -11.01
C MET A 127 5.58 6.67 -12.52
N LYS A 128 6.71 6.49 -13.20
CA LYS A 128 6.80 6.04 -14.59
C LYS A 128 7.56 4.72 -14.64
N VAL A 129 6.99 3.73 -15.33
CA VAL A 129 7.64 2.44 -15.56
C VAL A 129 8.40 2.54 -16.88
N VAL A 130 9.71 2.28 -16.85
CA VAL A 130 10.62 2.39 -18.00
C VAL A 130 11.19 1.03 -18.34
#